data_AF-A0AAD8E624-F1
#
_entry.id   AF-A0AAD8E624-F1
#
_cell.length_a   1.000
_cell.length_b   1.000
_cell.length_c   1.000
_cell.angle_alpha   90.00
_cell.angle_beta   90.00
_cell.angle_gamma   90.00
#
_symmetry.space_group_name_H-M   'P 1'
#
loop_
_entity.id
_entity.type
_entity.pdbx_description
1 polymer ?
#
loop_
_entity_poly.entity_id
_entity_poly.type
_entity_poly.pdbx_seq_one_letter_code
_entity_poly.pdbx_strand_id
1 'polypeptide(L)'
;VPVKYEWLHLTAPFRQVAFNSVIRGVPHIKRAVVTEQFSLRTEGINLQEMFKFMKLVDLNRIYCNNVHEMAKTYGIEAARSILIKEIKDVFKVYGIEVDPRHLMLVADYMTMNGTYKPFSRKGIEDNVSPLQQMSFEAPFSFLKKAVIR
;
A
#
# COMPACT_ATOMS: atom_id res chain seq x y z
N VAL A 1 41.28 12.16 -41.63
CA VAL A 1 41.63 12.22 -40.19
C VAL A 1 41.38 10.83 -39.63
N PRO A 2 42.40 10.10 -39.14
CA PRO A 2 42.21 8.72 -38.73
C PRO A 2 41.37 8.70 -37.44
N VAL A 3 40.28 7.95 -37.47
CA VAL A 3 39.40 7.74 -36.31
C VAL A 3 40.20 6.92 -35.30
N LYS A 4 40.59 7.55 -34.18
CA LYS A 4 41.18 6.85 -33.04
C LYS A 4 40.17 5.81 -32.55
N TYR A 5 40.52 4.54 -32.65
CA TYR A 5 39.79 3.49 -31.94
C TYR A 5 40.09 3.64 -30.45
N GLU A 6 39.23 4.37 -29.74
CA GLU A 6 39.20 4.32 -28.29
C GLU A 6 38.61 2.97 -27.87
N TRP A 7 39.35 2.25 -27.02
CA TRP A 7 38.89 0.98 -26.45
C TRP A 7 37.65 1.27 -25.61
N LEU A 8 36.47 0.93 -26.12
CA LEU A 8 35.23 0.97 -25.35
C LEU A 8 35.36 0.00 -24.18
N HIS A 9 35.40 0.54 -22.96
CA HIS A 9 35.38 -0.25 -21.73
C HIS A 9 33.99 -0.89 -21.53
N LEU A 10 33.74 -2.00 -22.23
CA LEU A 10 32.47 -2.72 -22.21
C LEU A 10 32.17 -3.39 -20.86
N THR A 11 33.16 -3.49 -19.98
CA THR A 11 33.00 -4.09 -18.64
C THR A 11 31.96 -3.37 -17.79
N ALA A 12 31.89 -2.04 -17.87
CA ALA A 12 30.90 -1.25 -17.14
C ALA A 12 29.46 -1.51 -17.62
N PRO A 13 29.12 -1.39 -18.93
CA PRO A 13 27.78 -1.68 -19.41
C PRO A 13 27.40 -3.17 -19.26
N PHE A 14 28.31 -4.12 -19.47
CA PHE A 14 28.02 -5.54 -19.23
C PHE A 14 27.71 -5.83 -17.76
N ARG A 15 28.46 -5.23 -16.84
CA ARG A 15 28.19 -5.37 -15.40
C ARG A 15 26.82 -4.81 -15.05
N GLN A 16 26.44 -3.68 -15.63
CA GLN A 16 25.13 -3.07 -15.39
C GLN A 16 23.97 -3.89 -15.97
N VAL A 17 24.13 -4.42 -17.19
CA VAL A 17 23.14 -5.33 -17.79
C VAL A 17 23.02 -6.63 -16.99
N ALA A 18 24.14 -7.19 -16.53
CA ALA A 18 24.15 -8.39 -15.70
C ALA A 18 23.50 -8.18 -14.32
N PHE A 19 23.63 -6.99 -13.72
CA PHE A 19 22.93 -6.68 -12.46
C PHE A 19 21.42 -6.50 -12.64
N ASN A 20 20.98 -6.03 -13.81
CA ASN A 20 19.57 -5.77 -14.09
C ASN A 20 18.85 -6.98 -14.70
N SER A 21 19.58 -8.00 -15.15
CA SER A 21 18.97 -9.18 -15.77
C SER A 21 18.33 -10.09 -14.71
N VAL A 22 17.01 -10.27 -14.81
CA VAL A 22 16.26 -11.18 -13.94
C VAL A 22 16.23 -12.56 -14.60
N ILE A 23 16.86 -13.56 -13.98
CA ILE A 23 16.85 -14.94 -14.48
C ILE A 23 15.47 -15.58 -14.27
N ARG A 24 14.91 -15.45 -13.07
CA ARG A 24 13.57 -15.93 -12.71
C ARG A 24 13.06 -15.17 -11.49
N GLY A 25 11.78 -14.81 -11.49
CA GLY A 25 11.15 -14.12 -10.38
C GLY A 25 9.65 -13.97 -10.59
N VAL A 26 8.94 -13.66 -9.51
CA VAL A 26 7.53 -13.26 -9.58
C VAL A 26 7.48 -11.74 -9.77
N PRO A 27 6.67 -11.21 -10.70
CA PRO A 27 6.52 -9.77 -10.87
C PRO A 27 6.17 -9.08 -9.54
N HIS A 28 6.74 -7.91 -9.31
CA HIS A 28 6.52 -7.08 -8.11
C HIS A 28 6.97 -7.69 -6.76
N ILE A 29 7.69 -8.83 -6.76
CA ILE A 29 8.34 -9.39 -5.58
C ILE A 29 9.85 -9.38 -5.79
N LYS A 30 10.58 -8.65 -4.92
CA LYS A 30 12.04 -8.49 -5.01
C LYS A 30 12.78 -9.58 -4.24
N ARG A 31 12.29 -9.94 -3.06
CA ARG A 31 12.94 -10.88 -2.15
C ARG A 31 11.90 -11.64 -1.36
N ALA A 32 12.19 -12.90 -1.03
CA ALA A 32 11.38 -13.70 -0.14
C ALA A 32 12.28 -14.37 0.90
N VAL A 33 11.91 -14.29 2.17
CA VAL A 33 12.69 -14.81 3.30
C VAL A 33 11.79 -15.72 4.13
N VAL A 34 12.28 -16.91 4.45
CA VAL A 34 11.59 -17.83 5.35
C VAL A 34 11.97 -17.46 6.78
N THR A 35 10.96 -17.25 7.62
CA THR A 35 11.13 -16.97 9.06
C THR A 35 11.02 -18.28 9.85
N GLU A 36 11.57 -18.32 11.07
CA GLU A 36 11.61 -19.50 11.95
C GLU A 36 10.23 -20.14 12.24
N GLN A 37 9.15 -19.39 12.07
CA GLN A 37 7.76 -19.85 12.27
C GLN A 37 7.14 -20.48 11.01
N PHE A 38 7.95 -21.00 10.08
CA PHE A 38 7.50 -21.50 8.77
C PHE A 38 6.66 -20.47 7.98
N SER A 39 6.87 -19.18 8.23
CA SER A 39 6.19 -18.10 7.52
C SER A 39 7.08 -17.51 6.43
N LEU A 40 6.53 -17.36 5.22
CA LEU A 40 7.19 -16.67 4.12
C LEU A 40 6.92 -15.17 4.21
N ARG A 41 7.99 -14.36 4.29
CA ARG A 41 7.91 -12.90 4.20
C ARG A 41 8.44 -12.44 2.85
N THR A 42 7.66 -11.66 2.13
CA THR A 42 8.03 -11.14 0.81
C THR A 42 8.25 -9.64 0.86
N GLU A 43 9.31 -9.16 0.21
CA GLU A 43 9.50 -7.75 -0.09
C GLU A 43 8.88 -7.45 -1.45
N GLY A 44 7.75 -6.77 -1.43
CA GLY A 44 6.91 -6.57 -2.59
C GLY A 44 5.55 -7.26 -2.44
N ILE A 45 4.62 -6.89 -3.31
CA ILE A 45 3.20 -7.23 -3.15
C ILE A 45 2.69 -7.71 -4.51
N ASN A 46 2.22 -8.95 -4.55
CA ASN A 46 1.52 -9.51 -5.69
C ASN A 46 0.61 -10.65 -5.24
N LEU A 47 -0.53 -10.30 -4.65
CA LEU A 47 -1.46 -11.28 -4.07
C LEU A 47 -2.05 -12.23 -5.13
N GLN A 48 -2.27 -11.72 -6.35
CA GLN A 48 -2.82 -12.51 -7.45
C GLN A 48 -1.89 -13.65 -7.87
N GLU A 49 -0.59 -13.39 -7.98
CA GLU A 49 0.38 -14.44 -8.30
C GLU A 49 0.55 -15.44 -7.15
N MET A 50 0.35 -15.03 -5.89
CA MET A 50 0.41 -15.95 -4.74
C MET A 50 -0.66 -17.05 -4.82
N PHE A 51 -1.81 -16.79 -5.44
CA PHE A 51 -2.86 -17.80 -5.62
C PHE A 51 -2.41 -19.01 -6.46
N LYS A 52 -1.43 -18.85 -7.36
CA LYS A 52 -0.86 -19.96 -8.14
C LYS A 52 -0.10 -20.95 -7.26
N PHE A 53 0.33 -20.53 -6.08
CA PHE A 53 1.11 -21.32 -5.13
C PHE A 53 0.24 -21.93 -4.00
N MET A 54 -1.07 -22.07 -4.20
CA MET A 54 -2.02 -22.60 -3.20
C MET A 54 -1.67 -23.98 -2.61
N LYS A 55 -0.86 -24.79 -3.32
CA LYS A 55 -0.40 -26.09 -2.84
C LYS A 55 0.74 -25.99 -1.81
N LEU A 56 1.43 -24.85 -1.78
CA LEU A 56 2.62 -24.60 -0.95
C LEU A 56 2.33 -23.58 0.15
N VAL A 57 1.40 -22.65 -0.08
CA VAL A 57 1.07 -21.54 0.83
C VAL A 57 -0.42 -21.58 1.17
N ASP A 58 -0.74 -21.49 2.45
CA ASP A 58 -2.11 -21.35 2.91
C ASP A 58 -2.64 -19.94 2.61
N LEU A 59 -3.52 -19.84 1.62
CA LEU A 59 -4.10 -18.57 1.15
C LEU A 59 -4.99 -17.91 2.22
N ASN A 60 -5.60 -18.68 3.11
CA ASN A 60 -6.51 -18.14 4.14
C ASN A 60 -5.78 -17.36 5.23
N ARG A 61 -4.45 -17.54 5.32
CA ARG A 61 -3.58 -16.89 6.31
C ARG A 61 -2.66 -15.84 5.69
N ILE A 62 -2.86 -15.52 4.40
CA ILE A 62 -2.09 -14.47 3.74
C ILE A 62 -2.33 -13.13 4.41
N TYR A 63 -1.25 -12.40 4.61
CA TYR A 63 -1.23 -11.07 5.20
C TYR A 63 -0.50 -10.10 4.29
N CYS A 64 -1.01 -8.88 4.17
CA CYS A 64 -0.36 -7.79 3.45
C CYS A 64 -0.56 -6.50 4.22
N ASN A 65 0.50 -5.70 4.31
CA ASN A 65 0.47 -4.38 4.96
C ASN A 65 -0.13 -3.28 4.08
N ASN A 66 -0.39 -3.55 2.79
CA ASN A 66 -1.01 -2.59 1.89
C ASN A 66 -2.54 -2.74 1.90
N VAL A 67 -3.20 -1.78 2.54
CA VAL A 67 -4.66 -1.70 2.67
C VAL A 67 -5.36 -1.61 1.30
N HIS A 68 -4.78 -0.94 0.32
CA HIS A 68 -5.38 -0.80 -1.02
C HIS A 68 -5.38 -2.14 -1.79
N GLU A 69 -4.27 -2.88 -1.76
CA GLU A 69 -4.18 -4.18 -2.43
C GLU A 69 -5.10 -5.21 -1.77
N MET A 70 -5.25 -5.14 -0.45
CA MET A 70 -6.18 -5.97 0.30
C MET A 70 -7.64 -5.62 0.00
N ALA A 71 -7.98 -4.33 -0.09
CA ALA A 71 -9.31 -3.88 -0.51
C ALA A 71 -9.66 -4.39 -1.92
N LYS A 72 -8.70 -4.35 -2.84
CA LYS A 72 -8.85 -4.80 -4.23
C LYS A 72 -9.01 -6.32 -4.35
N THR A 73 -8.30 -7.09 -3.52
CA THR A 73 -8.23 -8.56 -3.64
C THR A 73 -9.27 -9.27 -2.76
N TYR A 74 -9.43 -8.83 -1.52
CA TYR A 74 -10.27 -9.47 -0.49
C TYR A 74 -11.49 -8.64 -0.07
N GLY A 75 -11.63 -7.41 -0.55
CA GLY A 75 -12.76 -6.53 -0.25
C GLY A 75 -12.53 -5.59 0.93
N ILE A 76 -13.51 -4.72 1.17
CA ILE A 76 -13.37 -3.58 2.09
C ILE A 76 -13.26 -4.00 3.57
N GLU A 77 -13.94 -5.07 3.99
CA GLU A 77 -13.87 -5.56 5.38
C GLU A 77 -12.50 -6.17 5.73
N ALA A 78 -11.86 -6.81 4.76
CA ALA A 78 -10.48 -7.28 4.92
C ALA A 78 -9.53 -6.09 5.06
N ALA A 79 -9.70 -5.06 4.24
CA ALA A 79 -8.93 -3.82 4.32
C ALA A 79 -9.12 -3.10 5.66
N ARG A 80 -10.37 -3.01 6.15
CA ARG A 80 -10.71 -2.46 7.47
C ARG A 80 -9.98 -3.20 8.59
N SER A 81 -10.04 -4.53 8.59
CA SER A 81 -9.39 -5.36 9.61
C SER A 81 -7.87 -5.17 9.62
N ILE A 82 -7.26 -5.03 8.45
CA ILE A 82 -5.82 -4.79 8.29
C ILE A 82 -5.45 -3.39 8.73
N LEU A 83 -6.26 -2.38 8.41
CA LEU A 83 -6.04 -1.01 8.85
C LEU A 83 -5.99 -0.91 10.39
N ILE A 84 -6.93 -1.57 11.09
CA ILE A 84 -6.93 -1.63 12.56
C ILE A 84 -5.63 -2.28 13.07
N LYS A 85 -5.22 -3.39 12.44
CA LYS A 85 -4.01 -4.12 12.83
C LYS A 85 -2.74 -3.30 12.59
N GLU A 86 -2.59 -2.68 11.43
CA GLU A 86 -1.43 -1.84 11.08
C GLU A 86 -1.30 -0.64 12.03
N ILE A 87 -2.40 0.07 12.31
CA ILE A 87 -2.37 1.19 13.26
C ILE A 87 -1.98 0.70 14.66
N LYS A 88 -2.55 -0.43 15.11
CA LYS A 88 -2.20 -1.04 16.39
C LYS A 88 -0.73 -1.44 16.46
N ASP A 89 -0.20 -2.04 15.41
CA ASP A 89 1.19 -2.51 15.34
C ASP A 89 2.17 -1.33 15.38
N VAL A 90 1.82 -0.17 14.79
CA VAL A 90 2.62 1.07 14.91
C VAL A 90 2.70 1.54 16.37
N PHE A 91 1.57 1.65 17.08
CA PHE A 91 1.57 2.08 18.48
C PHE A 91 2.29 1.09 19.41
N LYS A 92 2.14 -0.21 19.13
CA LYS A 92 2.76 -1.29 19.90
C LYS A 92 4.29 -1.18 19.94
N VAL A 93 4.93 -0.74 18.85
CA VAL A 93 6.40 -0.56 18.79
C VAL A 93 6.88 0.50 19.79
N TYR A 94 6.04 1.49 20.10
CA TYR A 94 6.34 2.55 21.07
C TYR A 94 5.82 2.26 22.49
N GLY A 95 5.22 1.08 22.72
CA GLY A 95 4.63 0.73 24.01
C GLY A 95 3.37 1.53 24.36
N ILE A 96 2.72 2.13 23.37
CA ILE A 96 1.48 2.90 23.56
C ILE A 96 0.30 1.96 23.43
N GLU A 97 -0.49 1.82 24.49
CA GLU A 97 -1.75 1.07 24.46
C GLU A 97 -2.91 1.99 24.10
N VAL A 98 -3.62 1.65 23.01
CA VAL A 98 -4.81 2.36 22.55
C VAL A 98 -5.98 1.39 22.62
N ASP A 99 -7.11 1.83 23.19
CA ASP A 99 -8.34 1.04 23.20
C ASP A 99 -8.75 0.70 21.75
N PRO A 100 -8.95 -0.59 21.42
CA PRO A 100 -9.39 -1.02 20.08
C PRO A 100 -10.62 -0.29 19.56
N ARG A 101 -11.52 0.19 20.43
CA ARG A 101 -12.72 0.94 20.06
C ARG A 101 -12.40 2.24 19.31
N HIS A 102 -11.32 2.92 19.67
CA HIS A 102 -10.87 4.12 18.95
C HIS A 102 -10.39 3.76 17.53
N LEU A 103 -9.62 2.67 17.42
CA LEU A 103 -9.09 2.20 16.14
C LEU A 103 -10.21 1.70 15.22
N MET A 104 -11.20 1.01 15.78
CA MET A 104 -12.39 0.56 15.07
C MET A 104 -13.15 1.74 14.49
N LEU A 105 -13.47 2.75 15.29
CA LEU A 105 -14.18 3.94 14.82
C LEU A 105 -13.46 4.65 13.68
N VAL A 106 -12.14 4.80 13.80
CA VAL A 106 -11.31 5.40 12.74
C VAL A 106 -11.36 4.56 11.47
N ALA A 107 -11.18 3.25 11.56
CA ALA A 107 -11.20 2.36 10.41
C ALA A 107 -12.59 2.30 9.75
N ASP A 108 -13.65 2.27 10.54
CA ASP A 108 -15.04 2.33 10.08
C ASP A 108 -15.29 3.62 9.29
N TYR A 109 -14.88 4.77 9.82
CA TYR A 109 -15.02 6.04 9.12
C TYR A 109 -14.23 6.08 7.80
N MET A 110 -13.01 5.56 7.81
CA MET A 110 -12.17 5.48 6.60
C MET A 110 -12.71 4.51 5.54
N THR A 111 -13.61 3.60 5.89
CA THR A 111 -14.13 2.55 4.99
C THR A 111 -15.65 2.60 4.75
N MET A 112 -16.35 3.56 5.37
CA MET A 112 -17.81 3.70 5.37
C MET A 112 -18.46 3.66 3.97
N ASN A 113 -17.79 4.19 2.95
CA ASN A 113 -18.35 4.27 1.59
C ASN A 113 -17.96 3.07 0.71
N GLY A 114 -17.46 1.97 1.29
CA GLY A 114 -16.99 0.80 0.54
C GLY A 114 -15.63 0.98 -0.13
N THR A 115 -14.95 2.11 0.13
CA THR A 115 -13.61 2.44 -0.39
C THR A 115 -12.74 2.96 0.74
N TYR A 116 -11.43 2.70 0.67
CA TYR A 116 -10.49 3.30 1.61
C TYR A 116 -10.31 4.81 1.34
N LYS A 117 -10.74 5.64 2.30
CA LYS A 117 -10.65 7.11 2.24
C LYS A 117 -9.68 7.64 3.30
N PRO A 118 -8.68 8.44 2.89
CA PRO A 118 -7.76 9.08 3.83
C PRO A 118 -8.36 10.33 4.46
N PHE A 119 -7.89 10.71 5.65
CA PHE A 119 -8.15 12.03 6.25
C PHE A 119 -7.31 13.11 5.57
N SER A 120 -7.77 13.57 4.41
CA SER A 120 -7.12 14.60 3.59
C SER A 120 -8.15 15.46 2.87
N ARG A 121 -7.70 16.48 2.11
CA ARG A 121 -8.56 17.29 1.22
C ARG A 121 -9.54 16.45 0.41
N LYS A 122 -9.02 15.43 -0.27
CA LYS A 122 -9.82 14.55 -1.12
C LYS A 122 -10.82 13.71 -0.31
N GLY A 123 -10.50 13.41 0.94
CA GLY A 123 -11.42 12.69 1.84
C GLY A 123 -12.57 13.56 2.32
N ILE A 124 -12.32 14.85 2.61
CA ILE A 124 -13.37 15.77 3.09
C ILE A 124 -14.25 16.32 1.97
N GLU A 125 -13.82 16.22 0.71
CA GLU A 125 -14.60 16.62 -0.47
C GLU A 125 -15.96 15.91 -0.57
N ASP A 126 -16.05 14.68 -0.05
CA ASP A 126 -17.29 13.89 -0.04
C ASP A 126 -18.19 14.18 1.18
N ASN A 127 -17.77 15.09 2.06
CA ASN A 127 -18.55 15.43 3.24
C ASN A 127 -19.79 16.28 2.88
N VAL A 128 -20.87 16.10 3.64
CA VAL A 128 -22.16 16.74 3.36
C VAL A 128 -22.15 18.22 3.70
N SER A 129 -21.41 18.63 4.73
CA SER A 129 -21.40 20.01 5.24
C SER A 129 -20.38 20.88 4.50
N PRO A 130 -20.80 21.88 3.68
CA PRO A 130 -19.88 22.78 3.00
C PRO A 130 -19.15 23.70 3.99
N LEU A 131 -19.77 24.04 5.12
CA LEU A 131 -19.13 24.81 6.19
C LEU A 131 -17.94 24.04 6.76
N GLN A 132 -18.10 22.74 7.02
CA GLN A 132 -17.01 21.91 7.52
C GLN A 132 -15.86 21.80 6.50
N GLN A 133 -16.19 21.71 5.20
CA GLN A 133 -15.19 21.71 4.13
C GLN A 133 -14.41 23.03 4.09
N MET A 134 -15.11 24.16 4.16
CA MET A 134 -14.50 25.50 4.14
C MET A 134 -13.63 25.77 5.38
N SER A 135 -14.04 25.29 6.55
CA SER A 135 -13.28 25.42 7.80
C SER A 135 -12.03 24.55 7.85
N PHE A 136 -11.93 23.51 7.01
CA PHE A 136 -10.74 22.67 6.93
C PHE A 136 -9.64 23.32 6.07
N GLU A 137 -9.90 23.53 4.78
CA GLU A 137 -8.97 24.21 3.87
C GLU A 137 -9.63 24.63 2.54
N ALA A 138 -8.96 25.49 1.75
CA ALA A 138 -9.43 25.98 0.45
C ALA A 138 -10.88 26.54 0.45
N PRO A 139 -11.22 27.48 1.35
CA PRO A 139 -12.59 27.92 1.60
C PRO A 139 -13.27 28.48 0.35
N PHE A 140 -12.56 29.29 -0.46
CA PHE A 140 -13.15 29.89 -1.66
C PHE A 140 -13.53 28.83 -2.71
N SER A 141 -12.74 27.76 -2.86
CA SER A 141 -13.04 26.66 -3.78
C SER A 141 -14.28 25.90 -3.36
N PHE A 142 -14.42 25.58 -2.08
CA PHE A 142 -15.60 24.91 -1.53
C PHE A 142 -16.83 25.81 -1.53
N LEU A 143 -16.67 27.10 -1.21
CA LEU A 143 -17.75 28.10 -1.30
C LEU A 143 -18.28 28.19 -2.73
N LYS A 144 -17.38 28.32 -3.71
CA LYS A 144 -17.75 28.36 -5.12
C LYS A 144 -18.50 27.10 -5.55
N LYS A 145 -18.02 25.91 -5.16
CA LYS A 145 -18.71 24.64 -5.44
C LYS A 145 -20.10 24.61 -4.80
N ALA A 146 -20.25 25.11 -3.57
CA ALA A 146 -21.52 25.11 -2.85
C ALA A 146 -22.54 26.10 -3.44
N VAL A 147 -22.11 27.27 -3.93
CA VAL A 147 -22.98 28.29 -4.53
C VAL A 147 -23.45 27.89 -5.94
N ILE A 148 -22.61 27.16 -6.70
CA ILE A 148 -22.92 26.72 -8.07
C ILE A 148 -23.81 25.46 -8.10
N ARG A 149 -23.81 24.68 -7.02
CA ARG A 149 -24.57 23.44 -6.89
C ARG A 149 -26.05 23.70 -6.63
#